data_AF-A0AA88KH04-F1
#
_entry.id   AF-A0AA88KH04-F1
#
_cell.length_a   1.000
_cell.length_b   1.000
_cell.length_c   1.000
_cell.angle_alpha   90.00
_cell.angle_beta   90.00
_cell.angle_gamma   90.00
#
_symmetry.space_group_name_H-M   'P 1'
#
loop_
_entity.id
_entity.type
_entity.pdbx_description
1 polymer ?
#
loop_
_entity_poly.entity_id
_entity_poly.type
_entity_poly.pdbx_seq_one_letter_code
_entity_poly.pdbx_strand_id
1 'polypeptide(L)'
;MFNRSLTTSSSCSRSIENEDHEDSCENSHLESSLQCNNNSNDPLLSQSFKGYIKIDSSNKNWDLDAKQIKLFKKTKWIITEKVHGANFCFRLSRRNDLSSTTSIILIECAKRKSLLKDSDQFFYFQKVKEKLQSHLETIFQLVESKFNDIHYVYVFGELFGGYYPDMPQLPGIEQPIQTGIWYTNDIEFYAFDIAFEKKLDQIQTFIDYETCLSIFCQVGSKHQVGSNTTKLFLHAEPLFIGSYEECMEFQIKFESKIPKKLGMPSIKDYSNYAEGVVIKPLKELTISKKGKLERAIIKRKIQEFSEKKYEQAQKWTSNQTELSSDHNSSIDNFEFIKYETMSCVTMNRLNNAISKIGLIHKNDKTQMNQLLNAFVQDVFDEVKESNMEMYEQIDASQLKELNDLVTLECKKTIYEYFKQMK
;
A
#
# COMPACT_ATOMS: atom_id res chain seq x y z
N MET A 1 28.26 41.63 -51.03
CA MET A 1 29.28 41.60 -52.10
C MET A 1 29.40 40.17 -52.62
N PHE A 2 29.07 39.98 -53.92
CA PHE A 2 29.44 38.92 -54.88
C PHE A 2 29.37 37.42 -54.46
N ASN A 3 28.46 36.60 -55.03
CA ASN A 3 28.48 35.90 -56.36
C ASN A 3 29.59 34.82 -56.45
N ARG A 4 29.43 33.57 -56.94
CA ARG A 4 28.67 32.94 -58.06
C ARG A 4 28.73 31.39 -57.88
N SER A 5 27.67 30.59 -58.16
CA SER A 5 27.31 29.85 -59.41
C SER A 5 28.23 28.64 -59.73
N LEU A 6 27.78 27.42 -60.09
CA LEU A 6 27.06 26.91 -61.30
C LEU A 6 26.76 25.38 -61.10
N THR A 7 25.52 24.86 -61.31
CA THR A 7 24.96 24.07 -62.47
C THR A 7 25.79 22.87 -62.95
N THR A 8 25.27 21.64 -63.16
CA THR A 8 24.46 21.11 -64.31
C THR A 8 24.11 19.61 -64.05
N SER A 9 22.85 19.09 -64.13
CA SER A 9 22.00 18.62 -65.27
C SER A 9 22.27 17.21 -65.85
N SER A 10 21.18 16.41 -66.02
CA SER A 10 20.80 15.41 -67.08
C SER A 10 20.29 14.07 -66.50
N SER A 11 19.00 13.72 -66.46
CA SER A 11 18.04 13.29 -67.51
C SER A 11 18.32 11.92 -68.15
N CYS A 12 17.43 10.92 -67.98
CA CYS A 12 16.65 10.24 -69.05
C CYS A 12 15.94 8.94 -68.58
N SER A 13 14.61 9.01 -68.52
CA SER A 13 13.58 8.08 -69.03
C SER A 13 13.91 6.64 -69.44
N ARG A 14 13.06 5.68 -69.04
CA ARG A 14 12.08 4.99 -69.92
C ARG A 14 11.13 4.07 -69.14
N SER A 15 9.85 4.22 -69.45
CA SER A 15 8.69 3.39 -69.12
C SER A 15 8.49 2.31 -70.20
N ILE A 16 7.93 1.15 -69.82
CA ILE A 16 7.16 0.25 -70.70
C ILE A 16 5.93 -0.26 -69.91
N GLU A 17 4.79 -0.23 -70.59
CA GLU A 17 3.41 -0.45 -70.16
C GLU A 17 2.93 -1.92 -70.36
N ASN A 18 1.67 -2.14 -69.93
CA ASN A 18 0.65 -3.13 -70.33
C ASN A 18 0.36 -4.23 -69.27
N GLU A 19 -0.80 -4.21 -68.59
CA GLU A 19 -2.18 -4.61 -69.03
C GLU A 19 -2.23 -6.13 -69.32
N ASP A 20 -3.14 -6.99 -68.83
CA ASP A 20 -4.53 -6.88 -68.35
C ASP A 20 -5.04 -8.20 -67.69
N HIS A 21 -6.25 -8.13 -67.10
CA HIS A 21 -7.30 -9.17 -66.91
C HIS A 21 -7.35 -10.12 -65.69
N GLU A 22 -8.24 -9.75 -64.76
CA GLU A 22 -9.49 -10.41 -64.28
C GLU A 22 -9.63 -11.91 -63.93
N ASP A 23 -10.30 -12.09 -62.76
CA ASP A 23 -11.23 -13.13 -62.30
C ASP A 23 -10.79 -14.57 -61.99
N SER A 24 -10.90 -14.96 -60.72
CA SER A 24 -12.00 -15.83 -60.22
C SER A 24 -11.81 -16.25 -58.75
N CYS A 25 -12.92 -16.27 -58.01
CA CYS A 25 -13.04 -16.79 -56.64
C CYS A 25 -12.86 -18.31 -56.57
N GLU A 26 -12.27 -18.82 -55.49
CA GLU A 26 -12.80 -19.98 -54.74
C GLU A 26 -12.18 -20.13 -53.33
N ASN A 27 -13.07 -20.33 -52.35
CA ASN A 27 -12.77 -20.62 -50.95
C ASN A 27 -12.11 -22.00 -50.78
N SER A 28 -11.09 -22.10 -49.92
CA SER A 28 -10.95 -23.29 -49.07
C SER A 28 -10.22 -22.98 -47.76
N HIS A 29 -10.91 -23.26 -46.66
CA HIS A 29 -10.38 -23.30 -45.30
C HIS A 29 -9.30 -24.38 -45.19
N LEU A 30 -8.14 -24.04 -44.62
CA LEU A 30 -7.35 -24.97 -43.80
C LEU A 30 -6.45 -24.19 -42.85
N GLU A 31 -6.81 -24.27 -41.57
CA GLU A 31 -5.95 -23.94 -40.44
C GLU A 31 -4.64 -24.74 -40.53
N SER A 32 -3.51 -24.07 -40.39
CA SER A 32 -2.29 -24.74 -39.95
C SER A 32 -1.66 -23.94 -38.81
N SER A 33 -1.85 -24.51 -37.63
CA SER A 33 -1.22 -24.20 -36.37
C SER A 33 0.28 -24.44 -36.45
N LEU A 34 1.07 -23.37 -36.48
CA LEU A 34 2.50 -23.42 -36.17
C LEU A 34 2.70 -22.98 -34.72
N GLN A 35 2.64 -23.98 -33.84
CA GLN A 35 3.17 -23.91 -32.48
C GLN A 35 4.66 -23.55 -32.55
N CYS A 36 5.00 -22.31 -32.17
CA CYS A 36 6.36 -22.02 -31.74
C CYS A 36 6.54 -22.58 -30.33
N ASN A 37 7.27 -23.69 -30.26
CA ASN A 37 7.72 -24.34 -29.05
C ASN A 37 8.49 -23.36 -28.16
N ASN A 38 7.85 -22.97 -27.06
CA ASN A 38 8.52 -22.42 -25.88
C ASN A 38 9.32 -23.53 -25.22
N ASN A 39 10.58 -23.70 -25.62
CA ASN A 39 11.58 -24.42 -24.84
C ASN A 39 12.86 -23.56 -24.76
N SER A 40 12.78 -22.55 -23.91
CA SER A 40 13.96 -22.02 -23.21
C SER A 40 13.64 -22.06 -21.71
N ASN A 41 13.89 -23.24 -21.12
CA ASN A 41 14.02 -23.36 -19.67
C ASN A 41 15.32 -22.67 -19.26
N ASP A 42 15.24 -21.36 -19.00
CA ASP A 42 16.20 -20.68 -18.13
C ASP A 42 15.63 -20.69 -16.70
N PRO A 43 16.19 -21.45 -15.75
CA PRO A 43 15.62 -21.62 -14.40
C PRO A 43 15.83 -20.43 -13.45
N LEU A 44 16.16 -19.23 -13.95
CA LEU A 44 16.54 -18.08 -13.11
C LEU A 44 15.40 -17.04 -13.01
N LEU A 45 14.60 -17.20 -11.96
CA LEU A 45 13.85 -16.19 -11.21
C LEU A 45 12.94 -15.21 -11.99
N SER A 46 11.69 -15.63 -12.24
CA SER A 46 10.55 -14.69 -12.14
C SER A 46 10.11 -14.60 -10.68
N GLN A 47 10.93 -13.97 -9.82
CA GLN A 47 10.51 -13.78 -8.43
C GLN A 47 9.37 -12.75 -8.40
N SER A 48 8.23 -13.16 -7.86
CA SER A 48 7.07 -12.30 -7.68
C SER A 48 7.42 -11.12 -6.76
N PHE A 49 6.90 -9.94 -7.08
CA PHE A 49 7.06 -8.73 -6.26
C PHE A 49 6.68 -9.01 -4.80
N LYS A 50 7.62 -8.75 -3.88
CA LYS A 50 7.39 -8.85 -2.43
C LYS A 50 6.91 -7.51 -1.90
N GLY A 51 5.61 -7.46 -1.63
CA GLY A 51 4.96 -6.29 -1.06
C GLY A 51 5.26 -6.07 0.43
N TYR A 52 4.80 -4.95 0.96
CA TYR A 52 5.04 -4.58 2.36
C TYR A 52 4.29 -5.49 3.34
N ILE A 53 4.95 -5.83 4.45
CA ILE A 53 4.43 -6.75 5.46
C ILE A 53 3.18 -6.21 6.17
N LYS A 54 2.35 -7.11 6.72
CA LYS A 54 1.29 -6.71 7.67
C LYS A 54 1.97 -6.31 8.99
N ILE A 55 1.51 -5.23 9.58
CA ILE A 55 1.96 -4.79 10.91
C ILE A 55 0.89 -5.22 11.92
N ASP A 56 1.32 -5.91 12.97
CA ASP A 56 0.45 -6.37 14.07
C ASP A 56 0.00 -5.20 14.96
N SER A 57 -1.16 -5.36 15.59
CA SER A 57 -1.69 -4.40 16.56
C SER A 57 -1.00 -4.43 17.93
N SER A 58 -0.25 -5.50 18.22
CA SER A 58 0.44 -5.69 19.51
C SER A 58 1.63 -6.62 19.39
N ASN A 59 2.49 -6.62 20.42
CA ASN A 59 3.64 -7.51 20.56
C ASN A 59 3.33 -8.84 21.28
N LYS A 60 2.05 -9.17 21.54
CA LYS A 60 1.64 -10.34 22.34
C LYS A 60 2.20 -11.68 21.83
N ASN A 61 2.42 -11.77 20.52
CA ASN A 61 2.88 -13.00 19.85
C ASN A 61 4.39 -13.01 19.59
N TRP A 62 5.14 -12.05 20.15
CA TRP A 62 6.60 -12.01 19.99
C TRP A 62 7.25 -12.96 20.97
N ASP A 63 7.98 -13.93 20.44
CA ASP A 63 8.78 -14.87 21.21
C ASP A 63 10.24 -14.42 21.16
N LEU A 64 10.75 -13.95 22.30
CA LEU A 64 12.08 -13.37 22.43
C LEU A 64 12.96 -14.27 23.29
N ASP A 65 14.05 -14.76 22.72
CA ASP A 65 15.09 -15.44 23.50
C ASP A 65 15.84 -14.43 24.42
N ALA A 66 16.68 -14.95 25.33
CA ALA A 66 17.41 -14.11 26.28
C ALA A 66 18.33 -13.05 25.61
N LYS A 67 18.89 -13.36 24.44
CA LYS A 67 19.74 -12.43 23.68
C LYS A 67 18.88 -11.35 23.02
N GLN A 68 17.75 -11.71 22.44
CA GLN A 68 16.77 -10.80 21.86
C GLN A 68 16.18 -9.89 22.93
N ILE A 69 15.85 -10.37 24.12
CA ILE A 69 15.38 -9.54 25.25
C ILE A 69 16.43 -8.47 25.61
N LYS A 70 17.71 -8.85 25.68
CA LYS A 70 18.78 -7.89 26.00
C LYS A 70 18.94 -6.85 24.89
N LEU A 71 18.83 -7.26 23.63
CA LEU A 71 18.89 -6.34 22.49
C LEU A 71 17.67 -5.42 22.48
N PHE A 72 16.47 -5.96 22.62
CA PHE A 72 15.19 -5.26 22.69
C PHE A 72 15.21 -4.11 23.70
N LYS A 73 15.67 -4.38 24.93
CA LYS A 73 15.76 -3.38 26.02
C LYS A 73 16.78 -2.28 25.75
N LYS A 74 17.82 -2.57 24.96
CA LYS A 74 18.86 -1.58 24.59
C LYS A 74 18.50 -0.78 23.36
N THR A 75 17.67 -1.35 22.48
CA THR A 75 17.21 -0.72 21.25
C THR A 75 16.34 0.49 21.58
N LYS A 76 16.65 1.64 20.98
CA LYS A 76 15.73 2.78 20.95
C LYS A 76 14.63 2.52 19.94
N TRP A 77 13.44 2.95 20.28
CA TRP A 77 12.23 2.80 19.48
C TRP A 77 11.77 4.16 19.01
N ILE A 78 11.13 4.18 17.86
CA ILE A 78 10.59 5.39 17.25
C ILE A 78 9.09 5.26 17.09
N ILE A 79 8.41 6.39 17.17
CA ILE A 79 6.98 6.54 16.88
C ILE A 79 6.84 7.44 15.68
N THR A 80 6.09 7.01 14.67
CA THR A 80 5.71 7.85 13.52
C THR A 80 4.19 7.89 13.38
N GLU A 81 3.66 8.98 12.83
CA GLU A 81 2.24 9.07 12.47
C GLU A 81 1.87 7.95 11.49
N LYS A 82 0.77 7.23 11.76
CA LYS A 82 0.23 6.25 10.82
C LYS A 82 -0.73 6.97 9.86
N VAL A 83 -0.32 7.09 8.60
CA VAL A 83 -1.14 7.70 7.55
C VAL A 83 -2.25 6.73 7.12
N HIS A 84 -3.46 7.27 6.97
CA HIS A 84 -4.63 6.55 6.50
C HIS A 84 -4.79 6.77 4.99
N GLY A 85 -4.45 5.75 4.20
CA GLY A 85 -4.44 5.85 2.74
C GLY A 85 -4.48 4.48 2.06
N ALA A 86 -3.69 4.38 1.00
CA ALA A 86 -3.44 3.15 0.27
C ALA A 86 -1.95 2.84 0.25
N ASN A 87 -1.57 1.64 0.69
CA ASN A 87 -0.17 1.20 0.66
C ASN A 87 0.38 1.21 -0.78
N PHE A 88 1.54 1.84 -0.94
CA PHE A 88 2.17 2.05 -2.23
C PHE A 88 3.68 1.89 -2.15
N CYS A 89 4.30 1.51 -3.27
CA CYS A 89 5.73 1.31 -3.36
C CYS A 89 6.27 1.75 -4.72
N PHE A 90 7.39 2.45 -4.70
CA PHE A 90 8.24 2.62 -5.87
C PHE A 90 9.34 1.55 -5.85
N ARG A 91 9.41 0.72 -6.90
CA ARG A 91 10.52 -0.20 -7.12
C ARG A 91 11.46 0.41 -8.16
N LEU A 92 12.70 0.60 -7.76
CA LEU A 92 13.72 1.32 -8.50
C LEU A 92 14.81 0.34 -8.93
N SER A 93 15.26 0.42 -10.18
CA SER A 93 16.40 -0.35 -10.67
C SER A 93 17.23 0.45 -11.65
N ARG A 94 18.51 0.09 -11.78
CA ARG A 94 19.38 0.67 -12.82
C ARG A 94 19.28 -0.17 -14.09
N ARG A 95 19.02 0.50 -15.21
CA ARG A 95 19.19 -0.07 -16.54
C ARG A 95 20.36 0.62 -17.23
N ASN A 96 21.28 -0.18 -17.75
CA ASN A 96 22.32 0.33 -18.64
C ASN A 96 21.67 0.54 -20.00
N ASP A 97 21.77 1.75 -20.53
CA ASP A 97 21.46 2.00 -21.92
C ASP A 97 22.58 1.41 -22.77
N LEU A 98 22.26 0.49 -23.67
CA LEU A 98 23.24 -0.13 -24.56
C LEU A 98 23.73 0.85 -25.65
N SER A 99 23.03 1.98 -25.83
CA SER A 99 23.30 3.01 -26.83
C SER A 99 23.94 4.29 -26.27
N SER A 100 24.09 4.39 -24.94
CA SER A 100 24.64 5.56 -24.26
C SER A 100 25.54 5.13 -23.09
N THR A 101 26.56 5.92 -22.75
CA THR A 101 27.35 5.75 -21.53
C THR A 101 26.57 6.14 -20.26
N THR A 102 25.30 6.52 -20.39
CA THR A 102 24.45 6.98 -19.28
C THR A 102 23.55 5.85 -18.80
N SER A 103 23.63 5.53 -17.51
CA SER A 103 22.66 4.64 -16.86
C SER A 103 21.38 5.39 -16.50
N ILE A 104 20.22 4.78 -16.74
CA ILE A 104 18.91 5.33 -16.34
C ILE A 104 18.37 4.57 -15.13
N ILE A 105 17.62 5.27 -14.27
CA ILE A 105 16.88 4.64 -13.18
C ILE A 105 15.45 4.38 -13.65
N LEU A 106 15.06 3.12 -13.68
CA LEU A 106 13.68 2.71 -13.95
C LEU A 106 12.86 2.84 -12.68
N ILE A 107 11.65 3.39 -12.81
CA ILE A 107 10.70 3.59 -11.71
C ILE A 107 9.44 2.80 -12.01
N GLU A 108 9.29 1.66 -11.34
CA GLU A 108 8.07 0.86 -11.34
C GLU A 108 7.23 1.20 -10.11
N CYS A 109 5.92 1.09 -10.23
CA CYS A 109 4.98 1.35 -9.14
C CYS A 109 4.31 0.05 -8.72
N ALA A 110 3.95 -0.04 -7.45
CA ALA A 110 3.26 -1.20 -6.92
C ALA A 110 2.25 -0.80 -5.84
N LYS A 111 1.13 -1.52 -5.84
CA LYS A 111 0.24 -1.58 -4.68
C LYS A 111 0.72 -2.67 -3.73
N ARG A 112 0.04 -2.83 -2.60
CA ARG A 112 0.42 -3.75 -1.52
C ARG A 112 0.87 -5.15 -1.95
N LYS A 113 0.27 -5.74 -2.98
CA LYS A 113 0.49 -7.15 -3.37
C LYS A 113 1.01 -7.34 -4.79
N SER A 114 1.10 -6.30 -5.60
CA SER A 114 1.46 -6.45 -7.02
C SER A 114 2.01 -5.16 -7.61
N LEU A 115 2.83 -5.31 -8.65
CA LEU A 115 3.21 -4.20 -9.53
C LEU A 115 1.97 -3.65 -10.25
N LEU A 116 2.06 -2.37 -10.61
CA LEU A 116 1.08 -1.63 -11.38
C LEU A 116 1.64 -1.35 -12.77
N LYS A 117 0.78 -1.46 -13.78
CA LYS A 117 1.04 -0.96 -15.13
C LYS A 117 0.75 0.54 -15.17
N ASP A 118 1.40 1.28 -16.06
CA ASP A 118 1.15 2.72 -16.21
C ASP A 118 -0.33 3.03 -16.57
N SER A 119 -1.06 2.08 -17.15
CA SER A 119 -2.49 2.17 -17.47
C SER A 119 -3.43 1.89 -16.28
N ASP A 120 -2.93 1.35 -15.17
CA ASP A 120 -3.77 0.93 -14.05
C ASP A 120 -4.42 2.13 -13.34
N GLN A 121 -5.69 1.97 -12.94
CA GLN A 121 -6.46 3.00 -12.22
C GLN A 121 -6.31 2.84 -10.71
N PHE A 122 -5.15 3.24 -10.17
CA PHE A 122 -4.84 3.18 -8.74
C PHE A 122 -4.58 4.58 -8.16
N PHE A 123 -5.66 5.30 -7.85
CA PHE A 123 -5.62 6.61 -7.17
C PHE A 123 -4.67 7.63 -7.80
N TYR A 124 -4.61 7.69 -9.13
CA TYR A 124 -3.82 8.67 -9.87
C TYR A 124 -2.32 8.67 -9.54
N PHE A 125 -1.78 7.50 -9.16
CA PHE A 125 -0.37 7.35 -8.76
C PHE A 125 0.62 7.86 -9.81
N GLN A 126 0.22 7.91 -11.09
CA GLN A 126 1.02 8.43 -12.20
C GLN A 126 1.46 9.88 -11.95
N LYS A 127 0.54 10.72 -11.44
CA LYS A 127 0.84 12.12 -11.08
C LYS A 127 1.91 12.20 -9.98
N VAL A 128 1.84 11.28 -9.02
CA VAL A 128 2.79 11.21 -7.91
C VAL A 128 4.15 10.68 -8.37
N LYS A 129 4.17 9.66 -9.25
CA LYS A 129 5.38 9.13 -9.89
C LYS A 129 6.14 10.23 -10.63
N GLU A 130 5.45 10.99 -11.48
CA GLU A 130 6.05 12.12 -12.21
C GLU A 130 6.57 13.19 -11.24
N LYS A 131 5.76 13.56 -10.24
CA LYS A 131 6.13 14.54 -9.21
C LYS A 131 7.40 14.16 -8.44
N LEU A 132 7.61 12.87 -8.17
CA LEU A 132 8.68 12.39 -7.29
C LEU A 132 9.88 11.80 -8.04
N GLN A 133 9.89 11.80 -9.36
CA GLN A 133 10.93 11.14 -10.17
C GLN A 133 12.37 11.51 -9.73
N SER A 134 12.71 12.80 -9.65
CA SER A 134 14.06 13.24 -9.27
C SER A 134 14.44 12.88 -7.83
N HIS A 135 13.46 12.88 -6.91
CA HIS A 135 13.66 12.44 -5.53
C HIS A 135 13.95 10.94 -5.48
N LEU A 136 13.22 10.13 -6.25
CA LEU A 136 13.40 8.68 -6.32
C LEU A 136 14.74 8.30 -6.94
N GLU A 137 15.15 8.98 -8.01
CA GLU A 137 16.49 8.84 -8.59
C GLU A 137 17.59 9.13 -7.57
N THR A 138 17.43 10.20 -6.79
CA THR A 138 18.37 10.56 -5.71
C THR A 138 18.37 9.50 -4.59
N ILE A 139 17.21 8.98 -4.19
CA ILE A 139 17.11 7.89 -3.19
C ILE A 139 17.89 6.67 -3.68
N PHE A 140 17.69 6.25 -4.93
CA PHE A 140 18.39 5.10 -5.50
C PHE A 140 19.91 5.28 -5.44
N GLN A 141 20.41 6.44 -5.85
CA GLN A 141 21.84 6.77 -5.80
C GLN A 141 22.40 6.75 -4.37
N LEU A 142 21.65 7.31 -3.40
CA LEU A 142 22.05 7.30 -2.00
C LEU A 142 22.10 5.89 -1.42
N VAL A 143 21.15 5.02 -1.79
CA VAL A 143 21.16 3.61 -1.38
C VAL A 143 22.35 2.88 -2.02
N GLU A 144 22.58 3.01 -3.32
CA GLU A 144 23.75 2.41 -3.98
C GLU A 144 25.09 2.88 -3.40
N SER A 145 25.19 4.14 -2.95
CA SER A 145 26.42 4.65 -2.33
C SER A 145 26.73 4.01 -0.97
N LYS A 146 25.70 3.44 -0.31
CA LYS A 146 25.79 2.85 1.04
C LYS A 146 25.84 1.32 1.01
N PHE A 147 25.29 0.71 -0.03
CA PHE A 147 25.12 -0.73 -0.13
C PHE A 147 25.58 -1.22 -1.50
N ASN A 148 26.40 -2.27 -1.51
CA ASN A 148 26.95 -2.83 -2.73
C ASN A 148 25.96 -3.77 -3.43
N ASP A 149 26.14 -3.92 -4.74
CA ASP A 149 25.47 -4.91 -5.59
C ASP A 149 23.94 -4.84 -5.58
N ILE A 150 23.40 -3.62 -5.52
CA ILE A 150 21.96 -3.38 -5.56
C ILE A 150 21.36 -3.84 -6.90
N HIS A 151 20.28 -4.61 -6.79
CA HIS A 151 19.40 -4.97 -7.90
C HIS A 151 18.16 -4.07 -7.92
N TYR A 152 17.43 -4.06 -6.80
CA TYR A 152 16.25 -3.23 -6.60
C TYR A 152 16.35 -2.40 -5.33
N VAL A 153 15.80 -1.20 -5.37
CA VAL A 153 15.46 -0.40 -4.17
C VAL A 153 13.96 -0.24 -4.12
N TYR A 154 13.38 -0.46 -2.95
CA TYR A 154 11.96 -0.34 -2.69
C TYR A 154 11.74 0.86 -1.76
N VAL A 155 10.99 1.86 -2.20
CA VAL A 155 10.56 2.99 -1.38
C VAL A 155 9.10 2.77 -1.01
N PHE A 156 8.86 2.27 0.20
CA PHE A 156 7.53 2.00 0.71
C PHE A 156 6.93 3.24 1.35
N GLY A 157 5.66 3.47 1.08
CA GLY A 157 4.90 4.57 1.64
C GLY A 157 3.40 4.38 1.53
N GLU A 158 2.69 5.45 1.82
CA GLU A 158 1.24 5.52 1.71
C GLU A 158 0.87 6.58 0.67
N LEU A 159 0.04 6.23 -0.31
CA LEU A 159 -0.69 7.22 -1.10
C LEU A 159 -1.90 7.71 -0.29
N PHE A 160 -2.10 9.01 -0.20
CA PHE A 160 -3.19 9.59 0.57
C PHE A 160 -3.72 10.90 -0.04
N GLY A 161 -4.84 11.40 0.50
CA GLY A 161 -5.43 12.67 0.10
C GLY A 161 -6.56 12.53 -0.92
N GLY A 162 -6.75 13.59 -1.69
CA GLY A 162 -7.76 13.72 -2.74
C GLY A 162 -9.05 14.42 -2.32
N TYR A 163 -9.15 14.84 -1.06
CA TYR A 163 -10.20 15.72 -0.56
C TYR A 163 -9.71 16.46 0.70
N TYR A 164 -10.06 17.74 0.80
CA TYR A 164 -9.89 18.52 2.01
C TYR A 164 -11.09 19.46 2.17
N PRO A 165 -11.67 19.59 3.38
CA PRO A 165 -12.76 20.52 3.63
C PRO A 165 -12.43 21.95 3.20
N ASP A 166 -13.40 22.64 2.63
CA ASP A 166 -13.29 24.05 2.18
C ASP A 166 -12.21 24.32 1.12
N MET A 167 -11.66 23.28 0.50
CA MET A 167 -10.71 23.38 -0.61
C MET A 167 -11.35 22.92 -1.93
N PRO A 168 -10.98 23.52 -3.07
CA PRO A 168 -11.54 23.13 -4.36
C PRO A 168 -11.12 21.70 -4.73
N GLN A 169 -12.01 20.98 -5.40
CA GLN A 169 -11.65 19.73 -6.05
C GLN A 169 -10.68 20.04 -7.20
N LEU A 170 -9.56 19.30 -7.26
CA LEU A 170 -8.57 19.48 -8.31
C LEU A 170 -8.93 18.65 -9.55
N PRO A 171 -8.65 19.14 -10.78
CA PRO A 171 -8.88 18.37 -11.99
C PRO A 171 -8.16 17.02 -11.98
N GLY A 172 -8.88 15.97 -12.38
CA GLY A 172 -8.35 14.61 -12.42
C GLY A 172 -8.28 13.91 -11.06
N ILE A 173 -8.91 14.46 -10.01
CA ILE A 173 -9.09 13.80 -8.72
C ILE A 173 -10.58 13.71 -8.43
N GLU A 174 -11.18 12.56 -8.75
CA GLU A 174 -12.64 12.39 -8.66
C GLU A 174 -13.09 12.00 -7.26
N GLN A 175 -12.24 11.32 -6.50
CA GLN A 175 -12.54 10.82 -5.16
C GLN A 175 -11.29 10.77 -4.28
N PRO A 176 -11.45 10.94 -2.95
CA PRO A 176 -10.35 10.73 -2.02
C PRO A 176 -9.95 9.24 -1.94
N ILE A 177 -8.71 8.99 -1.52
CA ILE A 177 -8.19 7.62 -1.33
C ILE A 177 -8.85 6.93 -0.14
N GLN A 178 -9.07 7.71 0.93
CA GLN A 178 -9.70 7.28 2.17
C GLN A 178 -10.56 8.42 2.70
N THR A 179 -11.48 8.10 3.61
CA THR A 179 -12.31 9.08 4.32
C THR A 179 -12.08 8.98 5.82
N GLY A 180 -12.49 10.02 6.57
CA GLY A 180 -12.37 10.07 8.04
C GLY A 180 -11.12 10.80 8.55
N ILE A 181 -10.09 10.97 7.72
CA ILE A 181 -8.95 11.85 7.98
C ILE A 181 -8.63 12.64 6.72
N TRP A 182 -8.51 13.96 6.85
CA TRP A 182 -8.29 14.84 5.70
C TRP A 182 -6.88 15.40 5.73
N TYR A 183 -6.11 15.14 4.68
CA TYR A 183 -4.71 15.53 4.62
C TYR A 183 -4.42 16.64 3.61
N THR A 184 -5.03 16.56 2.42
CA THR A 184 -4.90 17.53 1.32
C THR A 184 -5.96 17.25 0.24
N ASN A 185 -6.32 18.26 -0.55
CA ASN A 185 -7.20 18.14 -1.71
C ASN A 185 -6.48 17.62 -2.98
N ASP A 186 -5.16 17.38 -2.91
CA ASP A 186 -4.37 16.68 -3.92
C ASP A 186 -4.05 15.23 -3.49
N ILE A 187 -3.46 14.42 -4.37
CA ILE A 187 -2.87 13.13 -4.04
C ILE A 187 -1.39 13.29 -3.74
N GLU A 188 -0.97 12.76 -2.59
CA GLU A 188 0.40 12.82 -2.10
C GLU A 188 0.92 11.44 -1.69
N PHE A 189 2.23 11.30 -1.56
CA PHE A 189 2.89 10.08 -1.08
C PHE A 189 3.73 10.36 0.17
N TYR A 190 3.56 9.51 1.18
CA TYR A 190 4.28 9.59 2.44
C TYR A 190 5.20 8.38 2.62
N ALA A 191 6.50 8.56 2.41
CA ALA A 191 7.48 7.47 2.52
C ALA A 191 7.70 7.06 3.98
N PHE A 192 7.68 5.76 4.29
CA PHE A 192 7.90 5.29 5.68
C PHE A 192 9.00 4.25 5.85
N ASP A 193 9.42 3.54 4.79
CA ASP A 193 10.51 2.56 4.84
C ASP A 193 11.23 2.48 3.49
N ILE A 194 12.49 2.06 3.53
CA ILE A 194 13.26 1.67 2.35
C ILE A 194 13.71 0.21 2.54
N ALA A 195 13.64 -0.59 1.47
CA ALA A 195 14.30 -1.88 1.41
C ALA A 195 15.15 -1.96 0.13
N PHE A 196 16.07 -2.92 0.08
CA PHE A 196 16.80 -3.23 -1.14
C PHE A 196 16.88 -4.75 -1.34
N GLU A 197 17.14 -5.14 -2.57
CA GLU A 197 17.51 -6.51 -2.94
C GLU A 197 18.88 -6.45 -3.62
N LYS A 198 19.78 -7.37 -3.26
CA LYS A 198 21.05 -7.52 -3.95
C LYS A 198 20.91 -8.47 -5.14
N LYS A 199 21.81 -8.32 -6.11
CA LYS A 199 21.85 -9.16 -7.32
C LYS A 199 22.03 -10.65 -7.00
N LEU A 200 22.83 -10.96 -5.97
CA LEU A 200 23.25 -12.33 -5.64
C LEU A 200 22.18 -13.13 -4.87
N ASP A 201 21.59 -12.55 -3.81
CA ASP A 201 20.67 -13.28 -2.93
C ASP A 201 19.20 -13.04 -3.26
N GLN A 202 18.86 -11.91 -3.90
CA GLN A 202 17.50 -11.48 -4.20
C GLN A 202 16.58 -11.52 -2.94
N ILE A 203 17.18 -11.26 -1.78
CA ILE A 203 16.47 -11.17 -0.50
C ILE A 203 16.15 -9.70 -0.21
N GLN A 204 14.87 -9.38 -0.08
CA GLN A 204 14.42 -8.06 0.31
C GLN A 204 14.84 -7.78 1.75
N THR A 205 15.75 -6.81 1.92
CA THR A 205 16.31 -6.41 3.20
C THR A 205 15.89 -4.97 3.51
N PHE A 206 15.23 -4.77 4.65
CA PHE A 206 14.86 -3.43 5.08
C PHE A 206 16.06 -2.67 5.64
N ILE A 207 16.15 -1.39 5.28
CA ILE A 207 17.13 -0.45 5.83
C ILE A 207 16.61 0.04 7.18
N ASP A 208 17.50 0.19 8.16
CA ASP A 208 17.12 0.72 9.47
C ASP A 208 16.58 2.15 9.40
N TYR A 209 15.71 2.50 10.35
CA TYR A 209 15.00 3.77 10.33
C TYR A 209 15.95 4.97 10.35
N GLU A 210 17.05 4.92 11.12
CA GLU A 210 18.03 6.01 11.16
C GLU A 210 18.64 6.27 9.78
N THR A 211 19.03 5.20 9.08
CA THR A 211 19.55 5.30 7.71
C THR A 211 18.47 5.78 6.73
N CYS A 212 17.23 5.30 6.83
CA CYS A 212 16.10 5.78 6.02
C CYS A 212 15.86 7.28 6.22
N LEU A 213 15.81 7.73 7.48
CA LEU A 213 15.59 9.13 7.83
C LEU A 213 16.70 10.02 7.26
N SER A 214 17.97 9.59 7.37
CA SER A 214 19.09 10.31 6.77
C SER A 214 18.95 10.46 5.25
N ILE A 215 18.52 9.40 4.55
CA ILE A 215 18.26 9.44 3.11
C ILE A 215 17.12 10.40 2.78
N PHE A 216 15.98 10.29 3.47
CA PHE A 216 14.83 11.17 3.24
C PHE A 216 15.15 12.64 3.51
N CYS A 217 15.86 12.95 4.59
CA CYS A 217 16.29 14.32 4.88
C CYS A 217 17.22 14.88 3.80
N GLN A 218 18.17 14.10 3.28
CA GLN A 218 19.06 14.54 2.19
C GLN A 218 18.29 14.82 0.90
N VAL A 219 17.28 14.00 0.60
CA VAL A 219 16.42 14.15 -0.57
C VAL A 219 15.54 15.40 -0.43
N GLY A 220 14.98 15.64 0.76
CA GLY A 220 14.18 16.84 1.06
C GLY A 220 14.99 18.13 1.21
N SER A 221 16.29 18.06 1.52
CA SER A 221 17.14 19.24 1.75
C SER A 221 17.80 19.80 0.49
N LYS A 222 17.79 19.09 -0.64
CA LYS A 222 18.33 19.58 -1.92
C LYS A 222 17.39 20.62 -2.54
N HIS A 223 17.36 21.80 -1.93
CA HIS A 223 16.70 23.02 -2.38
C HIS A 223 17.72 23.92 -3.10
N GLN A 224 17.60 24.01 -4.41
CA GLN A 224 17.81 25.19 -5.28
C GLN A 224 18.31 24.76 -6.67
N VAL A 225 17.45 24.93 -7.68
CA VAL A 225 17.87 25.32 -9.04
C VAL A 225 16.84 26.34 -9.56
N GLY A 226 17.11 27.63 -9.38
CA GLY A 226 16.33 28.73 -9.97
C GLY A 226 14.89 28.92 -9.45
N SER A 227 14.09 29.66 -10.23
CA SER A 227 12.71 30.13 -9.93
C SER A 227 11.63 29.05 -9.83
N ASN A 228 11.99 27.76 -9.82
CA ASN A 228 11.03 26.66 -9.78
C ASN A 228 11.05 26.00 -8.40
N THR A 229 9.96 26.20 -7.65
CA THR A 229 9.68 25.65 -6.32
C THR A 229 9.96 24.14 -6.28
N THR A 230 10.93 23.71 -5.49
CA THR A 230 11.19 22.29 -5.26
C THR A 230 10.03 21.70 -4.43
N LYS A 231 9.52 20.54 -4.87
CA LYS A 231 8.35 19.90 -4.26
C LYS A 231 8.80 19.13 -3.01
N LEU A 232 8.19 19.41 -1.86
CA LEU A 232 8.45 18.73 -0.57
C LEU A 232 8.39 17.20 -0.70
N PHE A 233 9.43 16.49 -0.25
CA PHE A 233 9.42 15.03 -0.12
C PHE A 233 8.89 14.64 1.27
N LEU A 234 7.67 14.13 1.33
CA LEU A 234 7.03 13.75 2.60
C LEU A 234 7.50 12.38 3.06
N HIS A 235 7.83 12.28 4.35
CA HIS A 235 8.26 11.04 4.95
C HIS A 235 7.90 10.92 6.43
N ALA A 236 7.98 9.70 6.95
CA ALA A 236 7.73 9.32 8.33
C ALA A 236 8.75 9.94 9.29
N GLU A 237 8.46 11.16 9.74
CA GLU A 237 9.24 11.84 10.77
C GLU A 237 8.92 11.30 12.18
N PRO A 238 9.91 11.31 13.09
CA PRO A 238 9.73 10.82 14.44
C PRO A 238 8.84 11.78 15.24
N LEU A 239 7.75 11.26 15.79
CA LEU A 239 6.94 11.93 16.82
C LEU A 239 7.58 11.81 18.19
N PHE A 240 8.28 10.70 18.44
CA PHE A 240 8.95 10.39 19.69
C PHE A 240 10.04 9.33 19.47
N ILE A 241 11.12 9.40 20.26
CA ILE A 241 12.19 8.40 20.28
C ILE A 241 12.52 8.08 21.75
N GLY A 242 12.42 6.82 22.14
CA GLY A 242 12.56 6.40 23.54
C GLY A 242 12.84 4.92 23.72
N SER A 243 12.66 4.39 24.92
CA SER A 243 12.54 2.95 25.15
C SER A 243 11.23 2.42 24.57
N TYR A 244 11.08 1.10 24.51
CA TYR A 244 9.85 0.49 24.06
C TYR A 244 8.68 0.85 24.98
N GLU A 245 8.91 0.82 26.30
CA GLU A 245 7.92 1.11 27.34
C GLU A 245 7.42 2.56 27.22
N GLU A 246 8.33 3.52 27.09
CA GLU A 246 7.98 4.93 26.85
C GLU A 246 7.15 5.08 25.56
N CYS A 247 7.49 4.33 24.51
CA CYS A 247 6.72 4.36 23.27
C CYS A 247 5.30 3.76 23.42
N MET A 248 5.13 2.77 24.31
CA MET A 248 3.83 2.18 24.61
C MET A 248 2.95 3.11 25.46
N GLU A 249 3.55 4.04 26.20
CA GLU A 249 2.83 5.05 26.98
C GLU A 249 2.46 6.30 26.18
N PHE A 250 2.99 6.46 24.97
CA PHE A 250 2.72 7.62 24.11
C PHE A 250 1.21 7.83 23.85
N GLN A 251 0.76 9.08 23.95
CA GLN A 251 -0.61 9.48 23.66
C GLN A 251 -0.90 9.40 22.15
N ILE A 252 -1.50 8.28 21.72
CA ILE A 252 -1.77 8.01 20.31
C ILE A 252 -2.93 8.83 19.70
N LYS A 253 -3.73 9.51 20.53
CA LYS A 253 -4.82 10.39 20.08
C LYS A 253 -4.33 11.84 20.01
N PHE A 254 -4.03 12.29 18.80
CA PHE A 254 -3.57 13.63 18.47
C PHE A 254 -4.10 14.05 17.09
N GLU A 255 -4.17 15.36 16.83
CA GLU A 255 -4.51 15.87 15.50
C GLU A 255 -3.37 15.61 14.50
N SER A 256 -3.71 15.15 13.30
CA SER A 256 -2.71 14.86 12.27
C SER A 256 -1.81 16.07 12.03
N LYS A 257 -0.49 15.84 11.98
CA LYS A 257 0.50 16.90 11.76
C LYS A 257 0.72 17.18 10.28
N ILE A 258 0.23 16.31 9.40
CA ILE A 258 0.48 16.33 7.95
C ILE A 258 -0.21 17.49 7.23
N PRO A 259 -1.50 17.84 7.48
CA PRO A 259 -2.15 18.95 6.80
C PRO A 259 -1.37 20.26 6.90
N LYS A 260 -0.88 20.58 8.11
CA LYS A 260 -0.07 21.77 8.37
C LYS A 260 1.22 21.78 7.55
N LYS A 261 1.89 20.63 7.38
CA LYS A 261 3.10 20.51 6.55
C LYS A 261 2.84 20.75 5.07
N LEU A 262 1.63 20.41 4.62
CA LEU A 262 1.16 20.62 3.26
C LEU A 262 0.57 22.03 3.04
N GLY A 263 0.60 22.90 4.06
CA GLY A 263 0.05 24.24 3.98
C GLY A 263 -1.48 24.27 3.95
N MET A 264 -2.15 23.19 4.38
CA MET A 264 -3.61 23.14 4.45
C MET A 264 -4.12 23.96 5.65
N PRO A 265 -5.29 24.62 5.51
CA PRO A 265 -5.90 25.39 6.59
C PRO A 265 -6.37 24.48 7.72
N SER A 266 -6.43 24.98 8.95
CA SER A 266 -7.04 24.23 10.05
C SER A 266 -8.55 24.03 9.83
N ILE A 267 -9.03 22.80 10.04
CA ILE A 267 -10.46 22.47 10.04
C ILE A 267 -11.07 23.00 11.34
N LYS A 268 -12.18 23.76 11.24
CA LYS A 268 -12.78 24.46 12.38
C LYS A 268 -13.84 23.65 13.12
N ASP A 269 -14.57 22.81 12.39
CA ASP A 269 -15.81 22.20 12.90
C ASP A 269 -15.55 20.94 13.75
N TYR A 270 -14.41 20.28 13.56
CA TYR A 270 -14.03 19.07 14.29
C TYR A 270 -12.52 18.85 14.27
N SER A 271 -12.04 18.07 15.24
CA SER A 271 -10.65 17.63 15.29
C SER A 271 -10.38 16.55 14.24
N ASN A 272 -9.37 16.79 13.41
CA ASN A 272 -8.90 15.86 12.39
C ASN A 272 -7.83 14.93 12.98
N TYR A 273 -8.27 13.98 13.80
CA TYR A 273 -7.38 13.06 14.50
C TYR A 273 -6.60 12.16 13.54
N ALA A 274 -5.33 11.89 13.84
CA ALA A 274 -4.56 10.88 13.16
C ALA A 274 -5.12 9.47 13.44
N GLU A 275 -4.92 8.52 12.52
CA GLU A 275 -5.38 7.13 12.69
C GLU A 275 -4.73 6.49 13.93
N GLY A 276 -3.49 6.89 14.19
CA GLY A 276 -2.68 6.47 15.32
C GLY A 276 -1.21 6.52 14.95
N VAL A 277 -0.45 5.52 15.40
CA VAL A 277 1.01 5.49 15.26
C VAL A 277 1.53 4.13 14.81
N VAL A 278 2.70 4.15 14.20
CA VAL A 278 3.56 2.98 13.98
C VAL A 278 4.73 3.07 14.94
N ILE A 279 5.03 1.96 15.63
CA ILE A 279 6.15 1.84 16.56
C ILE A 279 7.11 0.78 16.00
N LYS A 280 8.35 1.19 15.75
CA LYS A 280 9.40 0.32 15.20
C LYS A 280 10.75 0.67 15.82
N PRO A 281 11.75 -0.21 15.77
CA PRO A 281 13.05 0.08 16.33
C PRO A 281 13.81 1.08 15.46
N LEU A 282 14.65 1.91 16.09
CA LEU A 282 15.55 2.85 15.41
C LEU A 282 16.57 2.10 14.53
N LYS A 283 17.01 0.93 15.01
CA LYS A 283 17.86 -0.04 14.30
C LYS A 283 17.10 -1.34 14.08
N GLU A 284 17.14 -1.90 12.87
CA GLU A 284 16.36 -3.11 12.56
C GLU A 284 16.56 -4.20 13.62
N LEU A 285 15.44 -4.73 14.09
CA LEU A 285 15.37 -5.82 15.06
C LEU A 285 14.43 -6.88 14.49
N THR A 286 14.93 -8.12 14.44
CA THR A 286 14.15 -9.28 14.01
C THR A 286 13.73 -10.09 15.23
N ILE A 287 12.45 -10.46 15.28
CA ILE A 287 11.82 -11.23 16.36
C ILE A 287 11.28 -12.55 15.82
N SER A 288 11.23 -13.58 16.67
CA SER A 288 10.56 -14.83 16.31
C SER A 288 9.08 -14.70 16.61
N LYS A 289 8.23 -15.16 15.68
CA LYS A 289 6.78 -15.25 15.85
C LYS A 289 6.31 -16.54 15.20
N LYS A 290 5.79 -17.47 16.00
CA LYS A 290 5.33 -18.79 15.54
C LYS A 290 6.39 -19.51 14.67
N GLY A 291 7.66 -19.42 15.07
CA GLY A 291 8.79 -20.04 14.38
C GLY A 291 9.29 -19.31 13.12
N LYS A 292 8.73 -18.13 12.79
CA LYS A 292 9.18 -17.29 11.68
C LYS A 292 9.84 -16.02 12.18
N LEU A 293 10.91 -15.61 11.51
CA LEU A 293 11.58 -14.35 11.76
C LEU A 293 10.82 -13.20 11.09
N GLU A 294 10.40 -12.20 11.86
CA GLU A 294 9.67 -11.02 11.40
C GLU A 294 10.30 -9.73 11.95
N ARG A 295 10.00 -8.58 11.33
CA ARG A 295 10.42 -7.27 11.85
C ARG A 295 9.68 -6.97 13.15
N ALA A 296 10.39 -6.41 14.13
CA ALA A 296 9.80 -5.97 15.39
C ALA A 296 9.02 -4.65 15.22
N ILE A 297 7.88 -4.69 14.54
CA ILE A 297 7.06 -3.51 14.22
C ILE A 297 5.61 -3.72 14.66
N ILE A 298 5.03 -2.72 15.30
CA ILE A 298 3.60 -2.73 15.67
C ILE A 298 2.92 -1.43 15.25
N LYS A 299 1.60 -1.47 15.15
CA LYS A 299 0.74 -0.30 14.93
C LYS A 299 -0.23 -0.17 16.09
N ARG A 300 -0.53 1.06 16.50
CA ARG A 300 -1.57 1.36 17.49
C ARG A 300 -2.50 2.39 16.87
N LYS A 301 -3.80 2.10 16.87
CA LYS A 301 -4.84 2.99 16.34
C LYS A 301 -5.66 3.57 17.49
N ILE A 302 -6.17 4.79 17.33
CA ILE A 302 -7.17 5.34 18.27
C ILE A 302 -8.45 4.52 18.21
N GLN A 303 -9.29 4.61 19.24
CA GLN A 303 -10.51 3.79 19.33
C GLN A 303 -11.48 4.07 18.17
N GLU A 304 -11.55 5.31 17.70
CA GLU A 304 -12.40 5.73 16.59
C GLU A 304 -12.01 5.05 15.27
N PHE A 305 -10.75 4.65 15.13
CA PHE A 305 -10.22 3.87 14.01
C PHE A 305 -9.93 2.41 14.36
N SER A 306 -10.14 2.03 15.62
CA SER A 306 -10.12 0.64 16.05
C SER A 306 -11.51 0.09 15.75
N GLU A 307 -11.57 -1.02 15.03
CA GLU A 307 -12.85 -1.62 14.65
C GLU A 307 -13.41 -2.48 15.79
N LYS A 308 -12.79 -2.40 16.99
CA LYS A 308 -13.20 -3.09 18.21
C LYS A 308 -14.20 -2.22 18.96
N LYS A 309 -15.49 -2.44 18.72
CA LYS A 309 -16.56 -1.69 19.41
C LYS A 309 -16.70 -2.03 20.90
N TYR A 310 -16.09 -3.10 21.41
CA TYR A 310 -16.40 -3.63 22.75
C TYR A 310 -15.21 -4.05 23.65
N GLU A 311 -14.09 -3.30 23.66
CA GLU A 311 -13.16 -3.39 24.82
C GLU A 311 -13.72 -2.66 26.08
N GLN A 312 -14.86 -1.95 25.97
CA GLN A 312 -15.51 -1.21 27.06
C GLN A 312 -16.65 -1.97 27.77
N ALA A 313 -17.12 -3.09 27.23
CA ALA A 313 -17.93 -4.00 28.03
C ALA A 313 -16.94 -4.70 28.98
N GLN A 314 -17.03 -4.40 30.28
CA GLN A 314 -16.32 -5.19 31.29
C GLN A 314 -16.51 -6.66 30.93
N LYS A 315 -15.41 -7.41 30.74
CA LYS A 315 -15.47 -8.88 30.83
C LYS A 315 -16.31 -9.14 32.07
N TRP A 316 -17.50 -9.72 31.93
CA TRP A 316 -18.34 -10.06 33.08
C TRP A 316 -17.49 -11.01 33.94
N THR A 317 -16.78 -10.43 34.90
CA THR A 317 -16.05 -11.14 35.92
C THR A 317 -17.11 -11.84 36.74
N SER A 318 -17.09 -13.16 36.64
CA SER A 318 -17.82 -14.13 37.43
C SER A 318 -17.73 -13.77 38.91
N ASN A 319 -18.65 -12.93 39.38
CA ASN A 319 -18.87 -12.63 40.78
C ASN A 319 -20.37 -12.45 40.98
N GLN A 320 -21.11 -13.56 40.90
CA GLN A 320 -22.32 -13.73 41.68
C GLN A 320 -22.27 -15.10 42.35
N THR A 321 -21.89 -15.04 43.62
CA THR A 321 -22.37 -15.87 44.73
C THR A 321 -23.75 -16.46 44.49
N GLU A 322 -23.83 -17.77 44.74
CA GLU A 322 -24.96 -18.54 45.27
C GLU A 322 -26.32 -17.81 45.31
N LEU A 323 -27.23 -18.17 44.40
CA LEU A 323 -28.57 -18.68 44.70
C LEU A 323 -29.32 -19.00 43.38
N SER A 324 -30.17 -20.02 43.43
CA SER A 324 -31.16 -20.46 42.43
C SER A 324 -30.66 -21.13 41.14
N SER A 325 -30.95 -22.43 41.10
CA SER A 325 -31.05 -23.34 39.96
C SER A 325 -31.99 -22.83 38.86
N ASP A 326 -31.73 -23.31 37.63
CA ASP A 326 -32.50 -23.14 36.39
C ASP A 326 -32.37 -21.79 35.69
N HIS A 327 -31.29 -21.64 34.90
CA HIS A 327 -31.29 -21.19 33.49
C HIS A 327 -29.84 -21.18 32.97
N ASN A 328 -29.49 -22.13 32.11
CA ASN A 328 -28.22 -22.13 31.36
C ASN A 328 -28.23 -20.96 30.36
N SER A 329 -27.81 -19.77 30.78
CA SER A 329 -27.52 -18.65 29.87
C SER A 329 -26.02 -18.58 29.57
N SER A 330 -25.45 -19.67 29.04
CA SER A 330 -24.22 -19.58 28.27
C SER A 330 -24.59 -19.03 26.89
N ILE A 331 -24.17 -17.80 26.56
CA ILE A 331 -24.25 -17.34 25.17
C ILE A 331 -23.56 -18.39 24.30
N ASP A 332 -24.28 -18.92 23.31
CA ASP A 332 -23.73 -19.85 22.33
C ASP A 332 -22.48 -19.20 21.70
N ASN A 333 -21.35 -19.92 21.73
CA ASN A 333 -20.08 -19.48 21.16
C ASN A 333 -20.26 -19.00 19.72
N PHE A 334 -21.14 -19.66 18.97
CA PHE A 334 -21.47 -19.26 17.60
C PHE A 334 -22.19 -17.91 17.53
N GLU A 335 -23.19 -17.67 18.39
CA GLU A 335 -23.91 -16.39 18.43
C GLU A 335 -22.99 -15.23 18.85
N PHE A 336 -22.04 -15.48 19.77
CA PHE A 336 -21.02 -14.49 20.10
C PHE A 336 -20.13 -14.15 18.89
N ILE A 337 -19.58 -15.15 18.21
CA ILE A 337 -18.72 -14.89 17.03
C ILE A 337 -19.52 -14.25 15.90
N LYS A 338 -20.76 -14.66 15.69
CA LYS A 338 -21.66 -14.05 14.72
C LYS A 338 -21.84 -12.56 15.01
N TYR A 339 -22.12 -12.19 16.26
CA TYR A 339 -22.23 -10.80 16.67
C TYR A 339 -20.94 -10.01 16.43
N GLU A 340 -19.79 -10.52 16.91
CA GLU A 340 -18.48 -9.90 16.74
C GLU A 340 -18.14 -9.68 15.25
N THR A 341 -18.42 -10.68 14.42
CA THR A 341 -18.18 -10.63 12.97
C THR A 341 -19.06 -9.58 12.30
N MET A 342 -20.34 -9.51 12.64
CA MET A 342 -21.26 -8.50 12.11
C MET A 342 -20.85 -7.09 12.54
N SER A 343 -20.34 -6.92 13.76
CA SER A 343 -19.83 -5.62 14.25
C SER A 343 -18.63 -5.11 13.46
N CYS A 344 -17.87 -6.02 12.84
CA CYS A 344 -16.72 -5.71 11.99
C CYS A 344 -17.12 -5.24 10.58
N VAL A 345 -18.36 -5.41 10.14
CA VAL A 345 -18.85 -4.87 8.86
C VAL A 345 -19.05 -3.36 9.01
N THR A 346 -18.03 -2.58 8.63
CA THR A 346 -18.01 -1.12 8.83
C THR A 346 -17.61 -0.37 7.56
N MET A 347 -17.97 0.91 7.49
CA MET A 347 -17.57 1.79 6.39
C MET A 347 -16.04 1.94 6.31
N ASN A 348 -15.35 2.02 7.45
CA ASN A 348 -13.89 2.07 7.51
C ASN A 348 -13.26 0.85 6.83
N ARG A 349 -13.81 -0.34 7.09
CA ARG A 349 -13.32 -1.58 6.51
C ARG A 349 -13.63 -1.70 5.02
N LEU A 350 -14.79 -1.20 4.58
CA LEU A 350 -15.08 -1.05 3.16
C LEU A 350 -14.03 -0.15 2.48
N ASN A 351 -13.76 1.03 3.03
CA ASN A 351 -12.75 1.94 2.45
C ASN A 351 -11.35 1.31 2.45
N ASN A 352 -10.97 0.56 3.50
CA ASN A 352 -9.75 -0.25 3.52
C ASN A 352 -9.69 -1.27 2.38
N ALA A 353 -10.81 -1.93 2.04
CA ALA A 353 -10.88 -2.85 0.92
C ALA A 353 -10.72 -2.11 -0.43
N ILE A 354 -11.38 -0.96 -0.61
CA ILE A 354 -11.25 -0.09 -1.79
C ILE A 354 -9.79 0.32 -2.01
N SER A 355 -9.10 0.77 -0.96
CA SER A 355 -7.69 1.19 -1.00
C SER A 355 -6.71 0.12 -1.49
N LYS A 356 -7.07 -1.16 -1.37
CA LYS A 356 -6.25 -2.29 -1.85
C LYS A 356 -6.46 -2.58 -3.35
N ILE A 357 -7.57 -2.10 -3.91
CA ILE A 357 -7.98 -2.37 -5.30
C ILE A 357 -7.60 -1.20 -6.19
N GLY A 358 -8.02 0.02 -5.83
CA GLY A 358 -7.89 1.23 -6.65
C GLY A 358 -9.22 1.99 -6.77
N LEU A 359 -9.37 2.74 -7.86
CA LEU A 359 -10.64 3.38 -8.22
C LEU A 359 -11.63 2.30 -8.66
N ILE A 360 -12.89 2.39 -8.18
CA ILE A 360 -13.91 1.37 -8.45
C ILE A 360 -15.08 1.99 -9.21
N HIS A 361 -15.38 1.42 -10.37
CA HIS A 361 -16.54 1.80 -11.16
C HIS A 361 -17.72 0.88 -10.84
N LYS A 362 -18.84 1.45 -10.39
CA LYS A 362 -20.07 0.70 -10.01
C LYS A 362 -20.62 -0.24 -11.10
N ASN A 363 -20.30 0.00 -12.37
CA ASN A 363 -20.75 -0.81 -13.50
C ASN A 363 -19.76 -1.95 -13.86
N ASP A 364 -18.55 -1.94 -13.29
CA ASP A 364 -17.55 -2.98 -13.50
C ASP A 364 -17.80 -4.15 -12.54
N LYS A 365 -18.47 -5.19 -13.03
CA LYS A 365 -18.79 -6.39 -12.25
C LYS A 365 -17.54 -7.09 -11.68
N THR A 366 -16.41 -7.02 -12.38
CA THR A 366 -15.17 -7.67 -11.94
C THR A 366 -14.61 -6.94 -10.72
N GLN A 367 -14.52 -5.61 -10.78
CA GLN A 367 -14.07 -4.79 -9.64
C GLN A 367 -15.03 -4.92 -8.45
N MET A 368 -16.34 -4.94 -8.69
CA MET A 368 -17.33 -5.11 -7.62
C MET A 368 -17.22 -6.46 -6.91
N ASN A 369 -16.97 -7.55 -7.66
CA ASN A 369 -16.72 -8.86 -7.06
C ASN A 369 -15.39 -8.90 -6.29
N GLN A 370 -14.34 -8.27 -6.81
CA GLN A 370 -13.07 -8.14 -6.11
C GLN A 370 -13.24 -7.36 -4.80
N LEU A 371 -14.02 -6.28 -4.81
CA LEU A 371 -14.32 -5.47 -3.62
C LEU A 371 -15.07 -6.28 -2.57
N LEU A 372 -16.13 -6.98 -2.97
CA LEU A 372 -16.90 -7.82 -2.05
C LEU A 372 -16.02 -8.87 -1.38
N ASN A 373 -15.22 -9.60 -2.17
CA ASN A 373 -14.32 -10.62 -1.65
C ASN A 373 -13.25 -10.02 -0.73
N ALA A 374 -12.64 -8.89 -1.10
CA ALA A 374 -11.64 -8.22 -0.29
C ALA A 374 -12.23 -7.70 1.03
N PHE A 375 -13.46 -7.20 1.01
CA PHE A 375 -14.17 -6.70 2.20
C PHE A 375 -14.56 -7.85 3.14
N VAL A 376 -15.20 -8.90 2.62
CA VAL A 376 -15.55 -10.10 3.41
C VAL A 376 -14.30 -10.72 4.03
N GLN A 377 -13.22 -10.89 3.25
CA GLN A 377 -11.97 -11.43 3.77
C GLN A 377 -11.40 -10.56 4.90
N ASP A 378 -11.43 -9.24 4.77
CA ASP A 378 -10.93 -8.34 5.81
C ASP A 378 -11.75 -8.41 7.11
N VAL A 379 -13.07 -8.62 7.01
CA VAL A 379 -13.93 -8.87 8.18
C VAL A 379 -13.49 -10.14 8.91
N PHE A 380 -13.35 -11.24 8.19
CA PHE A 380 -12.96 -12.52 8.78
C PHE A 380 -11.52 -12.52 9.32
N ASP A 381 -10.59 -11.84 8.65
CA ASP A 381 -9.21 -11.70 9.12
C ASP A 381 -9.16 -10.99 10.48
N GLU A 382 -9.97 -9.94 10.69
CA GLU A 382 -10.01 -9.20 11.97
C GLU A 382 -10.60 -10.05 13.11
N VAL A 383 -11.71 -10.74 12.85
CA VAL A 383 -12.36 -11.62 13.84
C VAL A 383 -11.43 -12.75 14.24
N LYS A 384 -10.77 -13.38 13.26
CA LYS A 384 -9.81 -14.46 13.52
C LYS A 384 -8.59 -13.98 14.30
N GLU A 385 -8.12 -12.76 14.04
CA GLU A 385 -7.00 -12.16 14.79
C GLU A 385 -7.41 -11.85 16.24
N SER A 386 -8.65 -11.41 16.47
CA SER A 386 -9.13 -11.00 17.80
C SER A 386 -9.63 -12.16 18.67
N ASN A 387 -10.22 -13.20 18.07
CA ASN A 387 -10.95 -14.27 18.76
C ASN A 387 -10.53 -15.68 18.30
N MET A 388 -9.24 -15.89 18.06
CA MET A 388 -8.68 -17.10 17.42
C MET A 388 -9.19 -18.42 18.03
N GLU A 389 -9.15 -18.55 19.36
CA GLU A 389 -9.56 -19.78 20.06
C GLU A 389 -11.05 -20.12 19.86
N MET A 390 -11.92 -19.12 19.91
CA MET A 390 -13.36 -19.29 19.71
C MET A 390 -13.69 -19.53 18.24
N TYR A 391 -12.98 -18.86 17.33
CA TYR A 391 -13.14 -19.02 15.88
C TYR A 391 -12.76 -20.43 15.41
N GLU A 392 -11.74 -21.05 16.00
CA GLU A 392 -11.30 -22.42 15.68
C GLU A 392 -12.30 -23.50 16.10
N GLN A 393 -13.28 -23.17 16.96
CA GLN A 393 -14.30 -24.10 17.45
C GLN A 393 -15.59 -24.10 16.60
N ILE A 394 -15.66 -23.25 15.57
CA ILE A 394 -16.82 -23.13 14.69
C ILE A 394 -16.82 -24.29 13.68
N ASP A 395 -17.96 -24.97 13.54
CA ASP A 395 -18.09 -26.05 12.56
C ASP A 395 -18.30 -25.54 11.12
N ALA A 396 -18.20 -26.44 10.15
CA ALA A 396 -18.30 -26.07 8.73
C ALA A 396 -19.69 -25.52 8.32
N SER A 397 -20.76 -25.96 8.99
CA SER A 397 -22.11 -25.48 8.72
C SER A 397 -22.31 -24.06 9.25
N GLN A 398 -21.87 -23.83 10.49
CA GLN A 398 -21.86 -22.53 11.14
C GLN A 398 -20.99 -21.51 10.39
N LEU A 399 -19.79 -21.93 9.94
CA LEU A 399 -18.91 -21.06 9.14
C LEU A 399 -19.55 -20.66 7.81
N LYS A 400 -20.30 -21.58 7.17
CA LYS A 400 -21.05 -21.29 5.95
C LYS A 400 -22.18 -20.29 6.21
N GLU A 401 -22.99 -20.51 7.25
CA GLU A 401 -24.04 -19.57 7.66
C GLU A 401 -23.45 -18.18 7.92
N LEU A 402 -22.36 -18.11 8.67
CA LEU A 402 -21.69 -16.85 8.98
C LEU A 402 -21.17 -16.14 7.72
N ASN A 403 -20.59 -16.90 6.78
CA ASN A 403 -20.13 -16.34 5.50
C ASN A 403 -21.28 -15.75 4.67
N ASP A 404 -22.41 -16.46 4.58
CA ASP A 404 -23.58 -16.00 3.83
C ASP A 404 -24.14 -14.70 4.42
N LEU A 405 -24.24 -14.60 5.74
CA LEU A 405 -24.69 -13.41 6.46
C LEU A 405 -23.76 -12.22 6.26
N VAL A 406 -22.46 -12.41 6.46
CA VAL A 406 -21.45 -11.36 6.28
C VAL A 406 -21.42 -10.89 4.83
N THR A 407 -21.47 -11.83 3.88
CA THR A 407 -21.51 -11.50 2.44
C THR A 407 -22.72 -10.65 2.09
N LEU A 408 -23.90 -10.98 2.64
CA LEU A 408 -25.12 -10.19 2.42
C LEU A 408 -24.98 -8.77 2.99
N GLU A 409 -24.47 -8.63 4.21
CA GLU A 409 -24.32 -7.32 4.84
C GLU A 409 -23.24 -6.45 4.17
N CYS A 410 -22.13 -7.06 3.74
CA CYS A 410 -21.12 -6.40 2.91
C CYS A 410 -21.73 -5.89 1.60
N LYS A 411 -22.59 -6.68 0.93
CA LYS A 411 -23.30 -6.23 -0.29
C LYS A 411 -24.19 -5.01 -0.02
N LYS A 412 -24.95 -5.01 1.07
CA LYS A 412 -25.80 -3.85 1.45
C LYS A 412 -24.94 -2.61 1.70
N THR A 413 -23.85 -2.77 2.45
CA THR A 413 -22.94 -1.67 2.78
C THR A 413 -22.30 -1.08 1.52
N ILE A 414 -21.83 -1.93 0.60
CA ILE A 414 -21.30 -1.50 -0.71
C ILE A 414 -22.37 -0.75 -1.52
N TYR A 415 -23.60 -1.27 -1.56
CA TYR A 415 -24.70 -0.62 -2.28
C TYR A 415 -25.00 0.79 -1.74
N GLU A 416 -25.08 0.94 -0.41
CA GLU A 416 -25.32 2.25 0.21
C GLU A 416 -24.15 3.21 -0.02
N TYR A 417 -22.90 2.74 0.00
CA TYR A 417 -21.71 3.55 -0.31
C TYR A 417 -21.83 4.20 -1.70
N PHE A 418 -22.06 3.41 -2.75
CA PHE A 418 -22.16 3.94 -4.11
C PHE A 418 -23.45 4.74 -4.39
N LYS A 419 -24.47 4.58 -3.54
CA LYS A 419 -25.69 5.39 -3.60
C LYS A 419 -25.46 6.81 -3.08
N GLN A 420 -24.59 6.97 -2.09
CA GLN A 420 -24.24 8.26 -1.47
C GLN A 420 -23.25 9.08 -2.30
N MET A 421 -22.46 8.46 -3.18
CA MET A 421 -21.54 9.16 -4.11
C MET A 421 -22.24 9.81 -5.32
N LYS A 422 -23.56 10.07 -5.26
CA LYS A 422 -24.34 10.65 -6.35
C LYS A 422 -24.53 12.15 -6.22
#